data_AF-K1S7R2-F1
#
_entry.id   AF-K1S7R2-F1
#
_cell.length_a   1.000
_cell.length_b   1.000
_cell.length_c   1.000
_cell.angle_alpha   90.00
_cell.angle_beta   90.00
_cell.angle_gamma   90.00
#
_symmetry.space_group_name_H-M   'P 1'
#
loop_
_entity.id
_entity.type
_entity.pdbx_description
1 polymer ?
#
loop_
_entity_poly.entity_id
_entity_poly.type
_entity_poly.pdbx_seq_one_letter_code
_entity_poly.pdbx_strand_id
1 'polypeptide(L)'
;RMSDMMKMFVEQELQNQIKENYPHMQYPPGLYAKVVSVRQNGELYEATLKILDKNKQPDIRFPEVPKVKTDIPVLKNEIVAIVLMYGECKPYIIGRCQVLYQKSMSG
;
A
#
# COMPACT_ATOMS: atom_id res chain seq x y z
N ARG A 1 -9.57 -19.77 33.23
CA ARG A 1 -8.81 -19.40 34.46
C ARG A 1 -8.46 -17.91 34.38
N MET A 2 -8.20 -17.24 35.51
CA MET A 2 -7.85 -15.80 35.54
C MET A 2 -6.62 -15.45 34.68
N SER A 3 -5.73 -16.42 34.47
CA SER A 3 -4.61 -16.36 33.51
C SER A 3 -5.04 -16.08 32.07
N ASP A 4 -6.16 -16.66 31.63
CA ASP A 4 -6.63 -16.53 30.24
C ASP A 4 -7.22 -15.15 30.01
N MET A 5 -7.95 -14.62 31.00
CA MET A 5 -8.46 -13.24 31.00
C MET A 5 -7.32 -12.22 30.96
N MET A 6 -6.26 -12.43 31.77
CA MET A 6 -5.11 -11.54 31.79
C MET A 6 -4.35 -11.55 30.45
N LYS A 7 -4.23 -12.72 29.82
CA LYS A 7 -3.61 -12.85 28.49
C LYS A 7 -4.41 -12.09 27.43
N MET A 8 -5.73 -12.23 27.40
CA MET A 8 -6.58 -11.48 26.47
C MET A 8 -6.49 -9.97 26.67
N PHE A 9 -6.46 -9.50 27.93
CA PHE A 9 -6.33 -8.08 28.24
C PHE A 9 -5.00 -7.51 27.75
N VAL A 10 -3.90 -8.22 28.01
CA VAL A 10 -2.56 -7.83 27.51
C VAL A 10 -2.54 -7.80 25.98
N GLU A 11 -3.10 -8.81 25.31
CA GLU A 11 -3.18 -8.84 23.85
C GLU A 11 -4.00 -7.67 23.29
N GLN A 12 -5.13 -7.32 23.93
CA GLN A 12 -5.95 -6.17 23.53
C GLN A 12 -5.23 -4.84 23.74
N GLU A 13 -4.62 -4.61 24.89
CA GLU A 13 -3.95 -3.36 25.21
C GLU A 13 -2.76 -3.11 24.27
N LEU A 14 -2.00 -4.17 23.99
CA LEU A 14 -0.88 -4.11 23.06
C LEU A 14 -1.34 -3.81 21.62
N GLN A 15 -2.46 -4.39 21.19
CA GLN A 15 -3.08 -4.06 19.91
C GLN A 15 -3.58 -2.61 19.85
N ASN A 16 -4.16 -2.09 20.94
CA ASN A 16 -4.61 -0.71 21.02
C ASN A 16 -3.43 0.26 20.95
N GLN A 17 -2.37 0.01 21.72
CA GLN A 17 -1.15 0.84 21.68
C GLN A 17 -0.48 0.85 20.31
N ILE A 18 -0.43 -0.28 19.61
CA ILE A 18 0.10 -0.33 18.24
C ILE A 18 -0.77 0.51 17.30
N LYS A 19 -2.09 0.35 17.35
CA LYS A 19 -3.02 1.10 16.49
C LYS A 19 -2.96 2.62 16.75
N GLU A 20 -2.91 3.02 18.00
CA GLU A 20 -2.96 4.44 18.39
C GLU A 20 -1.61 5.14 18.25
N ASN A 21 -0.52 4.49 18.66
CA ASN A 21 0.79 5.15 18.78
C ASN A 21 1.78 4.74 17.69
N TYR A 22 1.58 3.60 17.05
CA TYR A 22 2.51 3.05 16.06
C TYR A 22 1.81 2.47 14.81
N PRO A 23 0.95 3.24 14.12
CA PRO A 23 0.25 2.78 12.93
C PRO A 23 1.21 2.32 11.82
N HIS A 24 2.44 2.86 11.79
CA HIS A 24 3.52 2.44 10.89
C HIS A 24 4.06 1.02 11.16
N MET A 25 3.82 0.44 12.34
CA MET A 25 4.13 -0.97 12.62
C MET A 25 3.02 -1.92 12.15
N GLN A 26 1.81 -1.40 11.91
CA GLN A 26 0.68 -2.21 11.45
C GLN A 26 0.78 -2.56 9.96
N TYR A 27 1.42 -1.70 9.18
CA TYR A 27 1.57 -1.85 7.74
C TYR A 27 3.04 -1.82 7.32
N PRO A 28 3.48 -2.74 6.46
CA PRO A 28 4.81 -2.63 5.86
C PRO A 28 5.00 -1.24 5.23
N PRO A 29 6.16 -0.59 5.42
CA PRO A 29 6.37 0.78 4.95
C PRO A 29 6.30 0.88 3.43
N GLY A 30 6.61 -0.20 2.71
CA GLY A 30 6.48 -0.29 1.25
C GLY A 30 5.44 -1.32 0.84
N LEU A 31 4.55 -0.94 -0.08
CA LEU A 31 3.49 -1.78 -0.65
C LEU A 31 3.45 -1.62 -2.17
N TYR A 32 2.82 -2.58 -2.86
CA TYR A 32 2.45 -2.41 -4.25
C TYR A 32 1.03 -1.85 -4.35
N ALA A 33 0.79 -1.02 -5.37
CA ALA A 33 -0.55 -0.58 -5.73
C ALA A 33 -0.74 -0.65 -7.25
N LYS A 34 -1.96 -0.94 -7.67
CA LYS A 34 -2.39 -0.84 -9.06
C LYS A 34 -3.01 0.53 -9.32
N VAL A 35 -2.63 1.17 -10.40
CA VAL A 35 -3.25 2.41 -10.88
C VAL A 35 -4.61 2.08 -11.49
N VAL A 36 -5.70 2.51 -10.87
CA VAL A 36 -7.08 2.28 -11.32
C VAL A 36 -7.49 3.31 -12.37
N SER A 37 -7.10 4.56 -12.14
CA SER A 37 -7.30 5.67 -13.07
C SER A 37 -6.19 6.69 -12.89
N VAL A 38 -5.94 7.47 -13.95
CA VAL A 38 -5.00 8.59 -13.91
C VAL A 38 -5.61 9.76 -14.65
N ARG A 39 -5.37 10.97 -14.14
CA ARG A 39 -5.63 12.24 -14.81
C ARG A 39 -4.35 13.05 -14.78
N GLN A 40 -3.95 13.58 -15.92
CA GLN A 40 -2.86 14.54 -15.97
C GLN A 40 -3.41 15.94 -15.67
N ASN A 41 -2.74 16.66 -14.78
CA ASN A 41 -3.08 18.03 -14.40
C ASN A 41 -1.81 18.88 -14.45
N GLY A 42 -1.53 19.45 -15.64
CA GLY A 42 -0.26 20.12 -15.92
C GLY A 42 0.91 19.13 -15.93
N GLU A 43 1.94 19.43 -15.13
CA GLU A 43 3.15 18.61 -14.98
C GLU A 43 2.97 17.44 -13.99
N LEU A 44 1.87 17.42 -13.22
CA LEU A 44 1.60 16.39 -12.23
C LEU A 44 0.54 15.39 -12.73
N TYR A 45 0.64 14.17 -12.23
CA TYR A 45 -0.35 13.12 -12.39
C TYR A 45 -1.14 12.97 -11.10
N GLU A 46 -2.47 12.84 -11.24
CA GLU A 46 -3.36 12.50 -10.15
C GLU A 46 -3.94 11.10 -10.43
N ALA A 47 -3.63 10.14 -9.56
CA ALA A 47 -4.02 8.75 -9.70
C ALA A 47 -5.01 8.31 -8.61
N THR A 48 -5.87 7.35 -8.97
CA THR A 48 -6.57 6.50 -8.00
C THR A 48 -5.83 5.18 -7.91
N LEU A 49 -5.49 4.76 -6.70
CA LEU A 49 -4.71 3.56 -6.44
C LEU A 49 -5.53 2.48 -5.73
N LYS A 50 -5.32 1.22 -6.11
CA LYS A 50 -5.78 0.05 -5.36
C LYS A 50 -4.57 -0.68 -4.79
N ILE A 51 -4.42 -0.69 -3.47
CA ILE A 51 -3.34 -1.39 -2.78
C ILE A 51 -3.45 -2.90 -3.02
N LEU A 52 -2.30 -3.54 -3.23
CA LEU A 52 -2.19 -4.97 -3.51
C LEU A 52 -1.58 -5.73 -2.34
N ASP A 53 -1.93 -7.01 -2.22
CA ASP A 53 -1.34 -7.93 -1.27
C ASP A 53 0.01 -8.49 -1.78
N LYS A 54 0.62 -9.39 -0.99
CA LYS A 54 1.88 -10.06 -1.34
C LYS A 54 1.82 -10.89 -2.63
N ASN A 55 0.63 -11.27 -3.08
CA ASN A 55 0.38 -12.02 -4.31
C ASN A 55 0.03 -11.11 -5.49
N LYS A 56 0.14 -9.78 -5.31
CA LYS A 56 -0.24 -8.74 -6.29
C LYS A 56 -1.73 -8.75 -6.64
N GLN A 57 -2.58 -9.26 -5.74
CA GLN A 57 -4.04 -9.19 -5.86
C GLN A 57 -4.58 -7.99 -5.07
N PRO A 58 -5.75 -7.43 -5.44
CA PRO A 58 -6.35 -6.33 -4.69
C PRO A 58 -6.52 -6.68 -3.20
N ASP A 59 -5.91 -5.91 -2.31
CA ASP A 59 -6.02 -6.13 -0.87
C ASP A 59 -7.36 -5.57 -0.37
N ILE A 60 -8.20 -6.43 0.20
CA ILE A 60 -9.55 -6.06 0.67
C ILE A 60 -9.51 -5.14 1.90
N ARG A 61 -8.39 -5.10 2.63
CA ARG A 61 -8.23 -4.30 3.85
C ARG A 61 -8.16 -2.80 3.55
N PHE A 62 -7.82 -2.45 2.32
CA PHE A 62 -7.66 -1.06 1.89
C PHE A 62 -8.72 -0.68 0.85
N PRO A 63 -9.39 0.47 1.01
CA PRO A 63 -10.22 1.01 -0.06
C PRO A 63 -9.36 1.45 -1.26
N GLU A 64 -10.00 1.84 -2.36
CA GLU A 64 -9.31 2.62 -3.38
C GLU A 64 -8.95 4.00 -2.81
N VAL A 65 -7.74 4.47 -3.09
CA VAL A 65 -7.24 5.76 -2.60
C VAL A 65 -7.19 6.74 -3.77
N PRO A 66 -8.10 7.73 -3.82
CA PRO A 66 -8.14 8.71 -4.89
C PRO A 66 -7.17 9.87 -4.64
N LYS A 67 -7.00 10.71 -5.66
CA LYS A 67 -6.27 12.00 -5.58
C LYS A 67 -4.79 11.86 -5.15
N VAL A 68 -4.16 10.73 -5.45
CA VAL A 68 -2.73 10.51 -5.18
C VAL A 68 -1.93 11.26 -6.24
N LYS A 69 -1.23 12.30 -5.82
CA LYS A 69 -0.42 13.14 -6.73
C LYS A 69 0.99 12.59 -6.87
N THR A 70 1.54 12.65 -8.08
CA THR A 70 2.93 12.28 -8.36
C THR A 70 3.44 13.02 -9.59
N ASP A 71 4.74 13.31 -9.61
CA ASP A 71 5.52 13.74 -10.77
C ASP A 71 6.02 12.55 -11.60
N ILE A 72 5.91 11.32 -11.09
CA ILE A 72 6.27 10.09 -11.80
C ILE A 72 5.18 9.78 -12.84
N PRO A 73 5.51 9.68 -14.14
CA PRO A 73 4.52 9.35 -15.16
C PRO A 73 3.97 7.94 -14.98
N VAL A 74 2.68 7.81 -14.70
CA VAL A 74 2.00 6.53 -14.47
C VAL A 74 0.82 6.34 -15.41
N LEU A 75 0.55 5.09 -15.79
CA LEU A 75 -0.58 4.73 -16.65
C LEU A 75 -1.59 3.86 -15.93
N LYS A 76 -2.84 3.90 -16.40
CA LYS A 76 -3.89 3.00 -15.92
C LYS A 76 -3.44 1.54 -16.07
N ASN A 77 -3.75 0.73 -15.06
CA ASN A 77 -3.38 -0.67 -14.88
C ASN A 77 -1.92 -0.96 -14.54
N GLU A 78 -1.04 0.03 -14.44
CA GLU A 78 0.33 -0.20 -13.99
C GLU A 78 0.41 -0.55 -12.51
N ILE A 79 1.45 -1.29 -12.15
CA ILE A 79 1.82 -1.53 -10.76
C ILE A 79 2.90 -0.54 -10.38
N VAL A 80 2.70 0.13 -9.26
CA VAL A 80 3.63 1.08 -8.66
C VAL A 80 4.02 0.62 -7.26
N ALA A 81 5.24 0.97 -6.86
CA ALA A 81 5.65 0.90 -5.48
C ALA A 81 5.19 2.17 -4.76
N ILE A 82 4.60 1.99 -3.60
CA ILE A 82 4.12 3.08 -2.74
C ILE A 82 4.70 2.94 -1.35
N VAL A 83 4.77 4.06 -0.64
CA VAL A 83 4.97 4.08 0.81
C VAL A 83 3.76 4.70 1.50
N LEU A 84 3.41 4.18 2.68
CA LEU A 84 2.36 4.73 3.53
C LEU A 84 3.01 5.62 4.60
N MET A 85 2.96 6.93 4.38
CA MET A 85 3.62 7.89 5.28
C MET A 85 3.02 7.79 6.68
N TYR A 86 3.89 7.57 7.67
CA TYR A 86 3.52 7.39 9.08
C TYR A 86 2.52 6.24 9.35
N GLY A 87 2.36 5.31 8.41
CA GLY A 87 1.36 4.23 8.52
C GLY A 87 -0.07 4.66 8.23
N GLU A 88 -0.29 5.90 7.79
CA GLU A 88 -1.61 6.35 7.34
C GLU A 88 -1.89 5.81 5.93
N CYS A 89 -3.17 5.60 5.59
CA CYS A 89 -3.59 5.24 4.23
C CYS A 89 -3.51 6.44 3.26
N LYS A 90 -2.35 7.09 3.23
CA LYS A 90 -1.95 8.20 2.36
C LYS A 90 -0.72 7.75 1.57
N PRO A 91 -0.92 7.04 0.45
CA PRO A 91 0.17 6.48 -0.32
C PRO A 91 0.94 7.57 -1.06
N TYR A 92 2.25 7.43 -1.09
CA TYR A 92 3.15 8.23 -1.92
C TYR A 92 3.83 7.30 -2.93
N ILE A 93 3.72 7.62 -4.22
CA ILE A 93 4.31 6.82 -5.31
C ILE A 93 5.81 7.09 -5.32
N ILE A 94 6.61 6.03 -5.20
CA ILE A 94 8.08 6.13 -5.19
C ILE A 94 8.71 5.53 -6.46
N GLY A 95 7.92 4.84 -7.29
CA GLY A 95 8.41 4.28 -8.54
C GLY A 95 7.42 3.37 -9.24
N ARG A 96 7.64 3.16 -10.54
CA ARG A 96 6.91 2.16 -11.33
C ARG A 96 7.59 0.82 -11.21
N CYS A 97 6.80 -0.25 -11.20
CA CYS A 97 7.30 -1.61 -11.20
C CYS A 97 7.10 -2.20 -12.58
N GLN A 98 8.09 -2.03 -13.46
CA GLN A 98 8.10 -2.77 -14.73
C GLN A 98 8.43 -4.23 -14.42
N VAL A 99 7.49 -5.13 -14.72
CA VAL A 99 7.81 -6.55 -14.83
C VAL A 99 8.65 -6.69 -16.09
N LEU A 100 9.97 -6.73 -15.94
CA LEU A 100 10.85 -7.23 -16.98
C LEU A 100 10.48 -8.71 -17.17
N TYR A 101 9.64 -9.00 -18.16
CA TYR A 101 9.60 -10.33 -18.73
C TYR A 101 11.00 -10.59 -19.28
N GLN A 102 11.84 -11.31 -18.53
CA GLN A 102 12.95 -12.02 -19.12
C GLN A 102 12.32 -12.98 -20.12
N LYS A 103 12.33 -12.57 -21.39
CA LYS A 103 12.15 -13.48 -22.51
C LYS A 103 13.13 -14.61 -22.25
N SER A 104 12.63 -15.80 -21.94
CA SER A 104 13.46 -17.00 -21.91
C SER A 104 14.16 -17.05 -23.27
N MET A 105 15.47 -16.79 -23.28
CA MET A 105 16.31 -17.16 -24.41
C MET A 105 16.40 -18.68 -24.40
N SER A 106 15.34 -19.33 -24.86
CA SER A 106 15.41 -20.67 -25.42
C SER A 106 16.01 -20.53 -26.82
N GLY A 107 17.33 -20.57 -26.88
CA GLY A 107 18.06 -20.99 -28.07
C GLY A 107 18.08 -22.51 -28.17
#